data_AF-A0A351XCC9-F1
#
_entry.id   AF-A0A351XCC9-F1
#
_cell.length_a   1.000
_cell.length_b   1.000
_cell.length_c   1.000
_cell.angle_alpha   90.00
_cell.angle_beta   90.00
_cell.angle_gamma   90.00
#
_symmetry.space_group_name_H-M   'P 1'
#
loop_
_entity.id
_entity.type
_entity.pdbx_description
1 polymer ?
#
loop_
_entity_poly.entity_id
_entity_poly.type
_entity_poly.pdbx_seq_one_letter_code
_entity_poly.pdbx_strand_id
1 'polypeptide(L)'
;MGTLVTLAGLAWNPEISGILVVATGFVVLLGSVWFIIVTNSGIRLATLMAAAALMGWMAILGSAWWMYGSGWKGDDPSWKTVDINVGDLRASGLDSARLLPNSNEMPTAYELLLASGDVVAIANFATLPTADENPDLSAEALVELRADRQLRNETTTRSELAAVARNVTDAAGLRNL
;
A
#
# COMPACT_ATOMS: atom_id res chain seq x y z
N MET A 1 -9.09 -49.59 -13.83
CA MET A 1 -8.91 -48.42 -12.94
C MET A 1 -10.22 -47.76 -12.51
N GLY A 2 -11.27 -47.68 -13.34
CA GLY A 2 -12.51 -46.97 -12.99
C GLY A 2 -13.34 -47.58 -11.83
N THR A 3 -13.32 -48.91 -11.67
CA THR A 3 -14.07 -49.64 -10.62
C THR A 3 -13.47 -49.49 -9.22
N LEU A 4 -12.15 -49.35 -9.12
CA LEU A 4 -11.46 -49.10 -7.84
C LEU A 4 -11.62 -47.66 -7.36
N VAL A 5 -11.71 -46.70 -8.28
CA VAL A 5 -11.99 -45.28 -7.98
C VAL A 5 -13.45 -45.08 -7.54
N THR A 6 -14.39 -45.83 -8.09
CA THR A 6 -15.80 -45.83 -7.64
C THR A 6 -15.97 -46.50 -6.27
N LEU A 7 -15.23 -47.58 -5.97
CA LEU A 7 -15.17 -48.18 -4.63
C LEU A 7 -14.52 -47.26 -3.58
N ALA A 8 -13.49 -46.50 -3.97
CA ALA A 8 -12.87 -45.48 -3.10
C ALA A 8 -13.82 -44.29 -2.82
N GLY A 9 -14.71 -43.95 -3.77
CA GLY A 9 -15.77 -42.95 -3.58
C GLY A 9 -16.99 -43.44 -2.79
N LEU A 10 -17.27 -44.75 -2.79
CA LEU A 10 -18.39 -45.38 -2.05
C LEU A 10 -18.13 -45.56 -0.55
N ALA A 11 -16.88 -45.46 -0.08
CA ALA A 11 -16.53 -45.52 1.34
C ALA A 11 -16.65 -44.15 2.05
N TRP A 12 -16.95 -43.08 1.32
CA TRP A 12 -17.16 -41.74 1.87
C TRP A 12 -18.58 -41.65 2.46
N ASN A 13 -18.72 -41.82 3.77
CA ASN A 13 -19.96 -41.57 4.49
C ASN A 13 -19.84 -40.25 5.28
N PRO A 14 -20.19 -39.10 4.66
CA PRO A 14 -20.00 -37.78 5.25
C PRO A 14 -20.87 -37.58 6.50
N GLU A 15 -21.98 -38.32 6.60
CA GLU A 15 -22.90 -38.23 7.72
C GLU A 15 -22.26 -38.85 8.97
N ILE A 16 -21.73 -40.07 8.86
CA ILE A 16 -21.06 -40.75 9.99
C ILE A 16 -19.78 -40.00 10.36
N SER A 17 -18.94 -39.66 9.36
CA SER A 17 -17.69 -38.94 9.63
C SER A 17 -17.94 -37.54 10.20
N GLY A 18 -18.95 -36.82 9.72
CA GLY A 18 -19.30 -35.50 10.24
C GLY A 18 -19.76 -35.56 11.70
N ILE A 19 -20.64 -36.50 12.03
CA ILE A 19 -21.10 -36.70 13.42
C ILE A 19 -19.92 -37.08 14.32
N LEU A 20 -19.05 -38.01 13.87
CA LEU A 20 -17.87 -38.42 14.64
C LEU A 20 -16.92 -37.24 14.89
N VAL A 21 -16.65 -36.41 13.89
CA VAL A 21 -15.77 -35.24 14.03
C VAL A 21 -16.35 -34.23 15.03
N VAL A 22 -17.65 -33.92 14.95
CA VAL A 22 -18.31 -33.01 15.90
C VAL A 22 -18.32 -33.60 17.31
N ALA A 23 -18.62 -34.89 17.44
CA ALA A 23 -18.63 -35.59 18.72
C ALA A 23 -17.22 -35.62 19.35
N THR A 24 -16.18 -35.93 18.57
CA THR A 24 -14.79 -35.87 19.02
C THR A 24 -14.41 -34.46 19.43
N GLY A 25 -14.76 -33.44 18.64
CA GLY A 25 -14.52 -32.04 18.99
C GLY A 25 -15.17 -31.63 20.32
N PHE A 26 -16.42 -32.04 20.53
CA PHE A 26 -17.15 -31.78 21.77
C PHE A 26 -16.50 -32.48 22.99
N VAL A 27 -16.15 -33.77 22.85
CA VAL A 27 -15.51 -34.54 23.93
C VAL A 27 -14.12 -34.01 24.25
N VAL A 28 -13.33 -33.61 23.25
CA VAL A 28 -12.00 -33.05 23.47
C VAL A 28 -12.09 -31.65 24.07
N LEU A 29 -12.97 -30.78 23.58
CA LEU A 29 -13.06 -29.40 24.05
C LEU A 29 -13.71 -29.31 25.44
N LEU A 30 -14.92 -29.84 25.60
CA LEU A 30 -15.66 -29.75 26.87
C LEU A 30 -15.29 -30.90 27.81
N GLY A 31 -15.17 -32.11 27.26
CA GLY A 31 -14.93 -33.31 28.05
C GLY A 31 -13.54 -33.35 28.69
N SER A 32 -12.50 -32.78 28.08
CA SER A 32 -11.15 -32.73 28.70
C SER A 32 -11.14 -31.88 29.97
N VAL A 33 -11.68 -30.66 29.89
CA VAL A 33 -11.77 -29.73 31.02
C VAL A 33 -12.66 -30.32 32.12
N TRP A 34 -13.80 -30.89 31.74
CA TRP A 34 -14.69 -31.58 32.67
C TRP A 34 -13.99 -32.75 33.36
N PHE A 35 -13.28 -33.61 32.62
CA PHE A 35 -12.59 -34.77 33.17
C PHE A 35 -11.52 -34.38 34.18
N ILE A 36 -10.74 -33.33 33.88
CA ILE A 36 -9.74 -32.78 34.82
C ILE A 36 -10.42 -32.38 36.14
N ILE A 37 -11.52 -31.62 36.08
CA ILE A 37 -12.20 -31.11 37.28
C ILE A 37 -12.87 -32.24 38.06
N VAL A 38 -13.43 -33.25 37.36
CA VAL A 38 -14.08 -34.42 37.99
C VAL A 38 -13.12 -35.14 38.94
N THR A 39 -11.84 -35.25 38.60
CA THR A 39 -10.85 -35.98 39.41
C THR A 39 -10.62 -35.38 40.80
N ASN A 40 -10.93 -34.09 41.00
CA ASN A 40 -10.70 -33.38 42.26
C ASN A 40 -12.00 -32.95 42.96
N SER A 41 -13.03 -32.60 42.18
CA SER A 41 -14.23 -31.94 42.70
C SER A 41 -15.50 -32.82 42.67
N GLY A 42 -15.41 -34.03 42.10
CA GLY A 42 -16.53 -34.94 41.95
C GLY A 42 -17.51 -34.54 40.84
N ILE A 43 -18.28 -35.52 40.36
CA ILE A 43 -19.05 -35.40 39.10
C ILE A 43 -20.09 -34.27 39.13
N ARG A 44 -20.79 -34.09 40.25
CA ARG A 44 -21.87 -33.10 40.37
C ARG A 44 -21.34 -31.67 40.27
N LEU A 45 -20.29 -31.34 41.04
CA LEU A 45 -19.72 -29.99 41.05
C LEU A 45 -18.98 -29.71 39.74
N ALA A 46 -18.20 -30.67 39.25
CA ALA A 46 -17.46 -30.54 38.00
C ALA A 46 -18.37 -30.29 36.79
N THR A 47 -19.54 -30.93 36.73
CA THR A 47 -20.51 -30.72 35.65
C THR A 47 -21.07 -29.29 35.65
N LEU A 48 -21.41 -28.76 36.82
CA LEU A 48 -21.90 -27.38 36.95
C LEU A 48 -20.81 -26.36 36.59
N MET A 49 -19.57 -26.60 37.02
CA MET A 49 -18.44 -25.72 36.70
C MET A 49 -18.11 -25.71 35.21
N ALA A 50 -18.03 -26.90 34.58
CA ALA A 50 -17.75 -27.00 33.15
C ALA A 50 -18.87 -26.36 32.30
N ALA A 51 -20.14 -26.56 32.68
CA ALA A 51 -21.27 -25.91 32.02
C ALA A 51 -21.24 -24.39 32.17
N ALA A 52 -20.94 -23.87 33.37
CA ALA A 52 -20.81 -22.43 33.61
C ALA A 52 -19.66 -21.83 32.79
N ALA A 53 -18.52 -22.52 32.70
CA ALA A 53 -17.39 -22.10 31.88
C ALA A 53 -17.75 -22.08 30.38
N LEU A 54 -18.47 -23.09 29.88
CA LEU A 54 -18.95 -23.13 28.50
C LEU A 54 -19.88 -21.94 28.20
N MET A 55 -20.83 -21.66 29.10
CA MET A 55 -21.75 -20.52 28.94
C MET A 55 -21.02 -19.18 28.98
N GLY A 56 -20.03 -19.03 29.87
CA GLY A 56 -19.16 -17.86 29.91
C GLY A 56 -18.36 -17.68 28.61
N TRP A 57 -17.81 -18.78 28.08
CA TRP A 57 -17.08 -18.76 26.81
C TRP A 57 -17.98 -18.38 25.63
N MET A 58 -19.19 -18.95 25.53
CA MET A 58 -20.18 -18.58 24.53
C MET A 58 -20.58 -17.10 24.63
N ALA A 59 -20.77 -16.59 25.85
CA ALA A 59 -21.09 -15.18 26.07
C ALA A 59 -19.94 -14.24 25.65
N ILE A 60 -18.68 -14.62 25.92
CA ILE A 60 -17.50 -13.86 25.48
C ILE A 60 -17.40 -13.85 23.96
N LEU A 61 -17.52 -15.01 23.30
CA LEU A 61 -17.48 -15.08 21.84
C LEU A 61 -18.62 -14.29 21.20
N GLY A 62 -19.83 -14.40 21.72
CA GLY A 62 -20.99 -13.63 21.25
C GLY A 62 -20.78 -12.12 21.43
N SER A 63 -20.27 -11.68 22.58
CA SER A 63 -19.98 -10.27 22.85
C SER A 63 -18.87 -9.73 21.97
N ALA A 64 -17.79 -10.50 21.78
CA ALA A 64 -16.68 -10.12 20.90
C ALA A 64 -17.16 -9.99 19.45
N TRP A 65 -18.01 -10.90 18.98
CA TRP A 65 -18.64 -10.80 17.68
C TRP A 65 -19.58 -9.59 17.59
N TRP A 66 -20.32 -9.25 18.64
CA TRP A 66 -21.17 -8.05 18.63
C TRP A 66 -20.38 -6.75 18.51
N MET A 67 -19.21 -6.69 19.15
CA MET A 67 -18.34 -5.50 19.14
C MET A 67 -17.51 -5.38 17.86
N TYR A 68 -17.03 -6.50 17.32
CA TYR A 68 -16.01 -6.52 16.26
C TYR A 68 -16.41 -7.33 15.03
N GLY A 69 -17.64 -7.83 14.97
CA GLY A 69 -18.16 -8.60 13.85
C GLY A 69 -18.29 -7.73 12.62
N SER A 70 -17.23 -7.66 11.81
CA SER A 70 -17.36 -7.24 10.42
C SER A 70 -18.13 -8.35 9.70
N GLY A 71 -19.33 -8.06 9.24
CA GLY A 71 -20.10 -8.97 8.39
C GLY A 71 -19.42 -9.19 7.03
N TRP A 72 -20.22 -9.21 5.96
CA TRP A 72 -19.68 -9.26 4.60
C TRP A 72 -19.10 -7.89 4.25
N LYS A 73 -17.89 -7.61 4.74
CA LYS A 73 -17.10 -6.46 4.35
C LYS A 73 -16.46 -6.80 3.01
N GLY A 74 -16.63 -5.93 2.02
CA GLY A 74 -15.89 -6.01 0.77
C GLY A 74 -14.39 -5.83 1.01
N ASP A 75 -13.60 -5.97 -0.05
CA ASP A 75 -12.15 -5.75 0.03
C ASP A 75 -11.84 -4.35 0.57
N ASP A 76 -10.80 -4.28 1.40
CA ASP A 76 -10.30 -3.00 1.89
C ASP A 76 -9.85 -2.12 0.71
N PRO A 77 -10.04 -0.79 0.80
CA PRO A 77 -9.64 0.12 -0.26
C PRO A 77 -8.14 -0.03 -0.53
N SER A 78 -7.79 -0.28 -1.78
CA SER A 78 -6.40 -0.36 -2.23
C SER A 78 -6.19 0.45 -3.50
N TRP A 79 -5.03 1.09 -3.61
CA TRP A 79 -4.63 1.77 -4.84
C TRP A 79 -4.36 0.71 -5.91
N LYS A 80 -5.02 0.85 -7.07
CA LYS A 80 -4.83 0.00 -8.24
C LYS A 80 -4.34 0.86 -9.39
N THR A 81 -3.27 0.43 -10.05
CA THR A 81 -2.79 1.08 -11.26
C THR A 81 -3.83 0.89 -12.37
N VAL A 82 -4.37 2.00 -12.88
CA VAL A 82 -5.37 2.00 -13.96
C VAL A 82 -4.70 2.06 -15.33
N ASP A 83 -3.65 2.89 -15.46
CA ASP A 83 -2.90 3.05 -16.70
C ASP A 83 -1.45 3.51 -16.38
N ILE A 84 -0.50 3.13 -17.23
CA ILE A 84 0.88 3.66 -17.24
C ILE A 84 1.14 4.18 -18.65
N ASN A 85 1.03 5.48 -18.82
CA ASN A 85 1.27 6.14 -20.09
C ASN A 85 2.54 7.00 -20.01
N VAL A 86 3.43 6.83 -20.99
CA VAL A 86 4.65 7.64 -21.13
C VAL A 86 4.66 8.24 -22.53
N GLY A 87 4.77 9.57 -22.61
CA GLY A 87 4.79 10.30 -23.87
C GLY A 87 3.44 10.94 -24.19
N ASP A 88 2.66 10.29 -25.06
CA ASP A 88 1.39 10.84 -25.53
C ASP A 88 0.21 10.46 -24.62
N LEU A 89 -0.18 11.41 -23.77
CA LEU A 89 -1.31 11.31 -22.86
C LEU A 89 -2.64 11.20 -23.61
N ARG A 90 -2.72 11.65 -24.87
CA ARG A 90 -3.93 11.50 -25.69
C ARG A 90 -4.23 10.05 -26.05
N ALA A 91 -3.22 9.17 -25.97
CA ALA A 91 -3.35 7.73 -26.14
C ALA A 91 -3.67 6.99 -24.82
N SER A 92 -3.74 7.67 -23.68
CA SER A 92 -4.03 7.04 -22.38
C SER A 92 -5.39 6.33 -22.38
N GLY A 93 -5.49 5.22 -21.66
CA GLY A 93 -6.76 4.56 -21.38
C GLY A 93 -7.68 5.37 -20.46
N LEU A 94 -7.12 6.37 -19.76
CA LEU A 94 -7.85 7.23 -18.83
C LEU A 94 -8.29 8.53 -19.52
N ASP A 95 -9.60 8.75 -19.61
CA ASP A 95 -10.15 9.93 -20.30
C ASP A 95 -9.67 11.26 -19.71
N SER A 96 -9.52 11.34 -18.37
CA SER A 96 -9.00 12.55 -17.72
C SER A 96 -7.54 12.83 -18.05
N ALA A 97 -6.72 11.80 -18.27
CA ALA A 97 -5.32 11.99 -18.65
C ALA A 97 -5.20 12.62 -20.05
N ARG A 98 -6.13 12.32 -20.97
CA ARG A 98 -6.16 12.90 -22.33
C ARG A 98 -6.41 14.41 -22.37
N LEU A 99 -6.90 14.99 -21.27
CA LEU A 99 -7.13 16.43 -21.13
C LEU A 99 -5.86 17.19 -20.76
N LEU A 100 -4.82 16.49 -20.27
CA LEU A 100 -3.56 17.09 -19.88
C LEU A 100 -2.66 17.27 -21.10
N PRO A 101 -1.87 18.36 -21.14
CA PRO A 101 -0.91 18.58 -22.22
C PRO A 101 0.24 17.57 -22.13
N ASN A 102 0.79 17.20 -23.28
CA ASN A 102 1.92 16.29 -23.31
C ASN A 102 3.19 16.97 -22.76
N SER A 103 4.14 16.18 -22.26
CA SER A 103 5.36 16.72 -21.63
C SER A 103 6.16 17.64 -22.55
N ASN A 104 6.16 17.34 -23.86
CA ASN A 104 6.83 18.12 -24.91
C ASN A 104 6.08 19.41 -25.32
N GLU A 105 4.81 19.56 -24.93
CA GLU A 105 4.01 20.77 -25.17
C GLU A 105 4.18 21.79 -24.02
N MET A 106 4.86 21.40 -22.96
CA MET A 106 5.06 22.20 -21.75
C MET A 106 6.51 22.69 -21.66
N PRO A 107 6.74 23.94 -21.24
CA PRO A 107 8.09 24.45 -21.00
C PRO A 107 8.86 23.59 -19.99
N THR A 108 10.18 23.49 -20.16
CA THR A 108 11.03 22.84 -19.16
C THR A 108 11.08 23.66 -17.87
N ALA A 109 11.48 23.06 -16.75
CA ALA A 109 11.63 23.81 -15.50
C ALA A 109 12.67 24.93 -15.65
N TYR A 110 13.74 24.67 -16.39
CA TYR A 110 14.79 25.65 -16.65
C TYR A 110 14.30 26.82 -17.52
N GLU A 111 13.47 26.56 -18.52
CA GLU A 111 12.84 27.63 -19.32
C GLU A 111 11.89 28.49 -18.48
N LEU A 112 11.08 27.87 -17.61
CA LEU A 112 10.19 28.60 -16.70
C LEU A 112 10.97 29.49 -15.73
N LEU A 113 12.06 28.95 -15.19
CA LEU A 113 12.99 29.68 -14.34
C LEU A 113 13.52 30.94 -15.04
N LEU A 114 14.10 30.77 -16.24
CA LEU A 114 14.67 31.88 -17.00
C LEU A 114 13.61 32.92 -17.38
N ALA A 115 12.42 32.49 -17.77
CA ALA A 115 11.31 33.38 -18.12
C ALA A 115 10.78 34.15 -16.91
N SER A 116 10.79 33.56 -15.71
CA SER A 116 10.26 34.19 -14.51
C SER A 116 11.15 35.30 -13.94
N GLY A 117 12.47 35.18 -14.09
CA GLY A 117 13.42 36.08 -13.46
C GLY A 117 13.43 36.01 -11.92
N ASP A 118 12.85 34.97 -11.32
CA ASP A 118 12.73 34.85 -9.86
C ASP A 118 14.10 34.64 -9.22
N VAL A 119 14.46 35.52 -8.28
CA VAL A 119 15.79 35.55 -7.66
C VAL A 119 16.08 34.29 -6.85
N VAL A 120 15.07 33.75 -6.15
CA VAL A 120 15.23 32.55 -5.31
C VAL A 120 15.41 31.33 -6.20
N ALA A 121 14.60 31.23 -7.25
CA ALA A 121 14.70 30.14 -8.21
C ALA A 121 16.06 30.17 -8.94
N ILE A 122 16.53 31.35 -9.36
CA ILE A 122 17.80 31.53 -10.07
C ILE A 122 18.98 31.17 -9.18
N ALA A 123 18.96 31.58 -7.91
CA ALA A 123 20.00 31.26 -6.96
C ALA A 123 20.20 29.74 -6.78
N ASN A 124 19.11 28.97 -6.84
CA ASN A 124 19.14 27.52 -6.63
C ASN A 124 19.43 26.72 -7.91
N PHE A 125 18.89 27.16 -9.06
CA PHE A 125 18.84 26.35 -10.28
C PHE A 125 19.50 26.98 -11.51
N ALA A 126 20.11 28.16 -11.40
CA ALA A 126 20.83 28.80 -12.51
C ALA A 126 22.20 29.39 -12.10
N THR A 127 22.71 29.05 -10.92
CA THR A 127 24.04 29.46 -10.47
C THR A 127 25.13 28.53 -11.00
N LEU A 128 26.18 29.14 -11.56
CA LEU A 128 27.36 28.44 -12.10
C LEU A 128 28.61 28.79 -11.27
N PRO A 129 29.52 27.84 -11.02
CA PRO A 129 30.73 28.07 -10.22
C PRO A 129 31.61 29.16 -10.82
N THR A 130 32.12 30.05 -9.98
CA THR A 130 33.05 31.11 -10.39
C THR A 130 34.50 30.74 -10.10
N ALA A 131 35.44 31.43 -10.77
CA ALA A 131 36.88 31.22 -10.54
C ALA A 131 37.30 31.66 -9.13
N ASP A 132 36.65 32.71 -8.61
CA ASP A 132 36.91 33.22 -7.25
C ASP A 132 36.51 32.21 -6.17
N GLU A 133 35.43 31.45 -6.40
CA GLU A 133 34.98 30.37 -5.52
C GLU A 133 35.83 29.10 -5.63
N ASN A 134 36.58 28.94 -6.73
CA ASN A 134 37.38 27.74 -7.03
C ASN A 134 38.81 28.11 -7.47
N PRO A 135 39.60 28.75 -6.59
CA PRO A 135 40.92 29.27 -6.97
C PRO A 135 41.94 28.17 -7.31
N ASP A 136 41.70 26.94 -6.83
CA ASP A 136 42.60 25.80 -7.02
C ASP A 136 42.38 25.06 -8.35
N LEU A 137 41.32 25.39 -9.10
CA LEU A 137 41.01 24.74 -10.38
C LEU A 137 41.71 25.42 -11.55
N SER A 138 42.19 24.60 -12.50
CA SER A 138 42.64 25.12 -13.80
C SER A 138 41.46 25.67 -14.60
N ALA A 139 41.73 26.58 -15.54
CA ALA A 139 40.70 27.16 -16.40
C ALA A 139 39.90 26.10 -17.17
N GLU A 140 40.56 25.03 -17.63
CA GLU A 140 39.92 23.91 -18.32
C GLU A 140 39.00 23.12 -17.40
N ALA A 141 39.46 22.78 -16.19
CA ALA A 141 38.64 22.07 -15.20
C ALA A 141 37.42 22.89 -14.75
N LEU A 142 37.56 24.22 -14.67
CA LEU A 142 36.44 25.10 -14.34
C LEU A 142 35.37 25.12 -15.45
N VAL A 143 35.77 25.05 -16.72
CA VAL A 143 34.83 24.96 -17.85
C VAL A 143 34.07 23.65 -17.81
N GLU A 144 34.75 22.53 -17.55
CA GLU A 144 34.11 21.22 -17.42
C GLU A 144 33.09 21.20 -16.26
N LEU A 145 33.48 21.73 -15.10
CA LEU A 145 32.60 21.83 -13.94
C LEU A 145 31.36 22.71 -14.23
N ARG A 146 31.53 23.80 -14.96
CA ARG A 146 30.42 24.66 -15.38
C ARG A 146 29.48 23.94 -16.35
N ALA A 147 30.02 23.18 -17.29
CA ALA A 147 29.23 22.40 -18.22
C ALA A 147 28.40 21.33 -17.51
N ASP A 148 29.00 20.60 -16.55
CA ASP A 148 28.27 19.64 -15.71
C ASP A 148 27.17 20.33 -14.88
N ARG A 149 27.50 21.46 -14.25
CA ARG A 149 26.52 22.22 -13.46
C ARG A 149 25.37 22.71 -14.32
N GLN A 150 25.66 23.18 -15.53
CA GLN A 150 24.65 23.65 -16.47
C GLN A 150 23.72 22.50 -16.89
N LEU A 151 24.26 21.32 -17.17
CA LEU A 151 23.46 20.15 -17.50
C LEU A 151 22.52 19.77 -16.36
N ARG A 152 23.01 19.77 -15.11
CA ARG A 152 22.15 19.55 -13.93
C ARG A 152 21.02 20.57 -13.85
N ASN A 153 21.33 21.85 -14.05
CA ASN A 153 20.35 22.93 -14.04
C ASN A 153 19.26 22.72 -15.11
N GLU A 154 19.64 22.35 -16.33
CA GLU A 154 18.72 22.07 -17.44
C GLU A 154 17.85 20.83 -17.22
N THR A 155 18.37 19.81 -16.52
CA THR A 155 17.62 18.59 -16.20
C THR A 155 16.70 18.70 -14.98
N THR A 156 16.65 19.87 -14.34
CA THR A 156 15.79 20.11 -13.16
C THR A 156 14.33 19.80 -13.47
N THR A 157 13.64 19.13 -12.55
CA THR A 157 12.23 18.80 -12.71
C THR A 157 11.31 19.95 -12.30
N ARG A 158 10.11 20.01 -12.87
CA ARG A 158 9.10 21.03 -12.49
C ARG A 158 8.68 20.90 -11.02
N SER A 159 8.70 19.69 -10.47
CA SER A 159 8.42 19.42 -9.05
C SER A 159 9.50 19.98 -8.13
N GLU A 160 10.79 19.89 -8.50
CA GLU A 160 11.88 20.48 -7.73
C GLU A 160 11.80 22.01 -7.75
N LEU A 161 11.50 22.59 -8.91
CA LEU A 161 11.26 24.03 -9.02
C LEU A 161 10.06 24.47 -8.15
N ALA A 162 8.95 23.73 -8.20
CA ALA A 162 7.76 24.03 -7.40
C ALA A 162 8.00 23.93 -5.88
N ALA A 163 8.97 23.11 -5.45
CA ALA A 163 9.33 22.98 -4.03
C ALA A 163 10.06 24.23 -3.50
N VAL A 164 10.83 24.91 -4.35
CA VAL A 164 11.61 26.10 -3.97
C VAL A 164 10.89 27.40 -4.30
N ALA A 165 10.31 27.50 -5.50
CA ALA A 165 9.69 28.70 -6.05
C ALA A 165 8.34 28.36 -6.68
N ARG A 166 7.37 27.98 -5.83
CA ARG A 166 6.01 27.60 -6.26
C ARG A 166 5.32 28.68 -7.09
N ASN A 167 5.60 29.96 -6.82
CA ASN A 167 5.07 31.09 -7.59
C ASN A 167 5.41 31.01 -9.08
N VAL A 168 6.59 30.51 -9.44
CA VAL A 168 7.02 30.35 -10.83
C VAL A 168 6.18 29.31 -11.55
N THR A 169 5.93 28.16 -10.92
CA THR A 169 5.12 27.09 -11.50
C THR A 169 3.63 27.42 -11.51
N ASP A 170 3.14 28.11 -10.46
CA ASP A 170 1.74 28.54 -10.38
C ASP A 170 1.42 29.61 -11.45
N ALA A 171 2.34 30.55 -11.70
CA ALA A 171 2.20 31.55 -12.76
C ALA A 171 2.17 30.92 -14.16
N ALA A 172 2.81 29.76 -14.34
CA ALA A 172 2.74 28.96 -15.56
C ALA A 172 1.46 28.11 -15.67
N GLY A 173 0.52 28.22 -14.72
CA GLY A 173 -0.75 27.49 -14.74
C GLY A 173 -0.66 26.02 -14.33
N LEU A 174 0.50 25.55 -13.85
CA LEU A 174 0.75 24.14 -13.54
C LEU A 174 0.00 23.61 -12.31
N ARG A 175 -0.63 24.50 -11.53
CA ARG A 175 -1.36 24.14 -10.30
C ARG A 175 -2.67 23.41 -10.53
N ASN A 176 -3.31 23.68 -11.67
CA ASN A 176 -4.65 23.20 -11.99
C ASN A 176 -4.63 22.06 -13.02
N LEU A 177 -3.44 21.54 -13.31
CA LEU A 177 -3.20 20.36 -14.14
C LEU A 177 -3.08 19.15 -13.23
#